data_AF-A0A167WG26-F1
#
_entry.id   AF-A0A167WG26-F1
#
_cell.length_a   1.000
_cell.length_b   1.000
_cell.length_c   1.000
_cell.angle_alpha   90.00
_cell.angle_beta   90.00
_cell.angle_gamma   90.00
#
_symmetry.space_group_name_H-M   'P 1'
#
loop_
_entity.id
_entity.type
_entity.pdbx_description
1 polymer ?
#
loop_
_entity_poly.entity_id
_entity_poly.type
_entity_poly.pdbx_seq_one_letter_code
_entity_poly.pdbx_strand_id
1 'polypeptide(L)'
;MAGAASLERLVRDDALTLFEAEFQQISAFWSTLSLDTSLTAASSIEEAVSSLKAVNDMIANTSMLYWQRRLAQIQFSRVVRSFEQIIGRQSKAGRIKRRRGHGNATVLLELCRQGWQWQPSMGDIQHRKRLCLRWSILAGGSLFLAFAYSERADHMMQVSCPLKATSLIFSDLLQLQSRLFLQSQSTPSNQSADDADLS
;
A
#
# COMPACT_ATOMS: atom_id res chain seq x y z
N MET A 1 24.94 4.18 23.19
CA MET A 1 24.77 4.60 21.79
C MET A 1 24.55 3.38 20.89
N ALA A 2 23.37 2.77 20.91
CA ALA A 2 23.08 1.52 20.17
C ALA A 2 21.68 1.53 19.52
N GLY A 3 21.28 2.69 18.96
CA GLY A 3 19.94 2.89 18.38
C GLY A 3 19.90 3.05 16.85
N ALA A 4 21.05 3.26 16.20
CA ALA A 4 21.08 3.64 14.78
C ALA A 4 21.28 2.46 13.81
N ALA A 5 21.96 1.37 14.23
CA ALA A 5 22.31 0.26 13.33
C ALA A 5 21.14 -0.68 12.95
N SER A 6 19.99 -0.58 13.64
CA SER A 6 18.89 -1.55 13.48
C SER A 6 17.87 -1.19 12.38
N LEU A 7 17.90 0.06 11.90
CA LEU A 7 17.03 0.61 10.85
C LEU A 7 17.63 0.48 9.44
N GLU A 8 18.88 0.03 9.32
CA GLU A 8 19.73 0.34 8.16
C GLU A 8 19.35 -0.27 6.82
N ARG A 9 18.41 -1.23 6.71
CA ARG A 9 17.92 -1.67 5.39
C ARG A 9 16.43 -1.92 5.34
N LEU A 10 15.65 -0.89 5.66
CA LEU A 10 14.22 -0.84 5.31
C LEU A 10 14.00 -0.76 3.80
N VAL A 11 14.97 -0.22 3.07
CA VAL A 11 15.02 -0.19 1.62
C VAL A 11 16.06 -1.20 1.15
N ARG A 12 15.80 -1.89 0.05
CA ARG A 12 16.75 -2.83 -0.56
C ARG A 12 17.90 -2.06 -1.21
N ASP A 13 19.12 -2.56 -1.10
CA ASP A 13 20.29 -1.94 -1.73
C ASP A 13 20.24 -2.00 -3.27
N ASP A 14 19.61 -3.06 -3.80
CA ASP A 14 19.45 -3.34 -5.23
C ASP A 14 18.10 -2.85 -5.81
N ALA A 15 17.36 -2.03 -5.05
CA ALA A 15 15.97 -1.68 -5.35
C ALA A 15 15.78 -1.12 -6.76
N LEU A 16 16.65 -0.21 -7.21
CA LEU A 16 16.53 0.45 -8.51
C LEU A 16 16.76 -0.55 -9.65
N THR A 17 17.87 -1.26 -9.62
CA THR A 17 18.25 -2.21 -10.67
C THR A 17 17.23 -3.34 -10.80
N LEU A 18 16.75 -3.90 -9.68
CA LEU A 18 15.71 -4.91 -9.72
C LEU A 18 14.36 -4.35 -10.17
N PHE A 19 14.00 -3.14 -9.75
CA PHE A 19 12.75 -2.54 -10.18
C PHE A 19 12.73 -2.30 -11.69
N GLU A 20 13.84 -1.82 -12.26
CA GLU A 20 13.97 -1.64 -13.71
C GLU A 20 13.86 -2.97 -14.46
N ALA A 21 14.51 -4.02 -13.95
CA ALA A 21 14.44 -5.36 -14.53
C ALA A 21 13.03 -5.97 -14.46
N GLU A 22 12.29 -5.73 -13.37
CA GLU A 22 10.95 -6.29 -13.15
C GLU A 22 9.81 -5.32 -13.53
N PHE A 23 10.11 -4.12 -14.02
CA PHE A 23 9.14 -3.03 -14.15
C PHE A 23 7.90 -3.43 -14.95
N GLN A 24 8.10 -4.12 -16.07
CA GLN A 24 7.00 -4.58 -16.92
C GLN A 24 6.07 -5.54 -16.17
N GLN A 25 6.63 -6.49 -15.40
CA GLN A 25 5.86 -7.44 -14.61
C GLN A 25 5.12 -6.74 -13.46
N ILE A 26 5.79 -5.82 -12.78
CA ILE A 26 5.22 -5.02 -11.70
C ILE A 26 4.05 -4.17 -12.22
N SER A 27 4.25 -3.47 -13.34
CA SER A 27 3.24 -2.62 -13.96
C SER A 27 2.05 -3.42 -14.49
N ALA A 28 2.30 -4.57 -15.11
CA ALA A 28 1.24 -5.46 -15.60
C ALA A 28 0.41 -6.00 -14.42
N PHE A 29 1.07 -6.53 -13.39
CA PHE A 29 0.39 -7.02 -12.19
C PHE A 29 -0.44 -5.92 -11.53
N TRP A 30 0.14 -4.73 -11.36
CA TRP A 30 -0.55 -3.60 -10.75
C TRP A 30 -1.78 -3.16 -11.54
N SER A 31 -1.67 -3.11 -12.87
CA SER A 31 -2.78 -2.78 -13.76
C SER A 31 -3.91 -3.79 -13.63
N THR A 32 -3.61 -5.09 -13.71
CA THR A 32 -4.60 -6.17 -13.55
C THR A 32 -5.27 -6.11 -12.18
N LEU A 33 -4.48 -6.07 -11.11
CA LEU A 33 -4.99 -5.95 -9.73
C LEU A 33 -5.90 -4.72 -9.57
N SER A 34 -5.49 -3.57 -10.13
CA SER A 34 -6.27 -2.34 -10.04
C SER A 34 -7.58 -2.41 -10.81
N LEU A 35 -7.59 -3.06 -11.98
CA LEU A 35 -8.78 -3.24 -12.81
C LEU A 35 -9.77 -4.22 -12.16
N ASP A 36 -9.28 -5.39 -11.76
CA ASP A 36 -10.11 -6.48 -11.21
C ASP A 36 -10.79 -6.11 -9.88
N THR A 37 -10.22 -5.14 -9.17
CA THR A 37 -10.72 -4.71 -7.85
C THR A 37 -11.18 -3.25 -7.84
N SER A 38 -11.32 -2.65 -9.03
CA SER A 38 -11.81 -1.30 -9.17
C SER A 38 -13.28 -1.21 -8.74
N LEU A 39 -13.57 -0.28 -7.84
CA LEU A 39 -14.92 0.02 -7.41
C LEU A 39 -15.32 1.40 -7.91
N THR A 40 -16.49 1.47 -8.53
CA THR A 40 -17.05 2.73 -8.99
C THR A 40 -18.13 3.23 -8.05
N ALA A 41 -18.61 4.43 -8.35
CA ALA A 41 -19.74 5.05 -7.69
C ALA A 41 -21.03 4.21 -7.67
N ALA A 42 -21.20 3.39 -8.71
CA ALA A 42 -22.40 2.58 -8.95
C ALA A 42 -22.26 1.16 -8.37
N SER A 43 -21.06 0.76 -7.94
CA SER A 43 -20.81 -0.59 -7.46
C SER A 43 -21.67 -0.96 -6.27
N SER A 44 -22.07 -2.22 -6.23
CA SER A 44 -22.92 -2.77 -5.17
C SER A 44 -22.11 -3.04 -3.89
N ILE A 45 -22.80 -3.28 -2.77
CA ILE A 45 -22.14 -3.70 -1.53
C ILE A 45 -21.48 -5.07 -1.70
N GLU A 46 -22.12 -5.98 -2.44
CA GLU A 46 -21.62 -7.33 -2.69
C GLU A 46 -20.35 -7.33 -3.54
N GLU A 47 -20.31 -6.51 -4.60
CA GLU A 47 -19.11 -6.28 -5.41
C GLU A 47 -17.96 -5.71 -4.56
N ALA A 48 -18.27 -4.76 -3.67
CA ALA A 48 -17.27 -4.14 -2.80
C ALA A 48 -16.70 -5.12 -1.76
N VAL A 49 -17.55 -5.95 -1.14
CA VAL A 49 -17.12 -7.03 -0.25
C VAL A 49 -16.26 -8.04 -1.01
N SER A 50 -16.67 -8.43 -2.22
CA SER A 50 -15.97 -9.43 -3.03
C SER A 50 -14.59 -8.92 -3.47
N SER A 51 -14.52 -7.66 -3.93
CA SER A 51 -13.26 -7.01 -4.32
C SER A 51 -12.30 -6.94 -3.13
N LEU A 52 -12.80 -6.53 -1.96
CA LEU A 52 -11.97 -6.44 -0.77
C LEU A 52 -11.49 -7.83 -0.28
N LYS A 53 -12.35 -8.85 -0.40
CA LYS A 53 -11.98 -10.24 -0.12
C LYS A 53 -10.89 -10.73 -1.07
N ALA A 54 -11.05 -10.52 -2.38
CA ALA A 54 -10.06 -10.93 -3.38
C ALA A 54 -8.68 -10.33 -3.07
N VAL A 55 -8.61 -9.03 -2.76
CA VAL A 55 -7.34 -8.39 -2.35
C VAL A 55 -6.82 -8.97 -1.03
N ASN A 56 -7.68 -9.22 -0.04
CA ASN A 56 -7.27 -9.82 1.22
C ASN A 56 -6.66 -11.21 1.02
N ASP A 57 -7.25 -12.03 0.16
CA ASP A 57 -6.79 -13.39 -0.14
C ASP A 57 -5.41 -13.34 -0.82
N MET A 58 -5.16 -12.37 -1.70
CA MET A 58 -3.83 -12.13 -2.27
C MET A 58 -2.79 -11.74 -1.21
N ILE A 59 -3.16 -10.88 -0.25
CA ILE A 59 -2.27 -10.50 0.85
C ILE A 59 -1.92 -11.72 1.73
N ALA A 60 -2.89 -12.61 1.96
CA ALA A 60 -2.70 -13.81 2.76
C ALA A 60 -1.95 -14.93 2.01
N ASN A 61 -1.81 -14.82 0.68
CA ASN A 61 -1.19 -15.85 -0.13
C ASN A 61 0.35 -15.86 0.03
N THR A 62 0.87 -16.84 0.76
CA THR A 62 2.30 -17.00 1.01
C THR A 62 3.12 -17.38 -0.23
N SER A 63 2.48 -17.94 -1.27
CA SER A 63 3.16 -18.29 -2.52
C SER A 63 3.40 -17.09 -3.45
N MET A 64 2.71 -15.96 -3.23
CA MET A 64 2.94 -14.74 -4.01
C MET A 64 4.30 -14.14 -3.68
N LEU A 65 4.90 -13.50 -4.69
CA LEU A 65 6.09 -12.70 -4.48
C LEU A 65 5.77 -11.59 -3.50
N TYR A 66 6.78 -11.24 -2.72
CA TYR A 66 6.63 -10.28 -1.65
C TYR A 66 6.13 -8.90 -2.15
N TRP A 67 6.66 -8.39 -3.27
CA TRP A 67 6.22 -7.11 -3.82
C TRP A 67 4.76 -7.15 -4.30
N GLN A 68 4.28 -8.31 -4.76
CA GLN A 68 2.87 -8.50 -5.15
C GLN A 68 1.95 -8.37 -3.94
N ARG A 69 2.31 -9.03 -2.82
CA ARG A 69 1.56 -8.90 -1.56
C ARG A 69 1.50 -7.45 -1.08
N ARG A 70 2.59 -6.69 -1.24
CA ARG A 70 2.59 -5.28 -0.85
C ARG A 70 1.72 -4.42 -1.76
N LEU A 71 1.78 -4.62 -3.08
CA LEU A 71 0.87 -3.94 -3.99
C LEU A 71 -0.59 -4.27 -3.64
N ALA A 72 -0.88 -5.52 -3.27
CA ALA A 72 -2.20 -5.89 -2.75
C ALA A 72 -2.55 -5.12 -1.46
N GLN A 73 -1.64 -4.93 -0.50
CA GLN A 73 -1.88 -4.09 0.69
C GLN A 73 -2.21 -2.63 0.32
N ILE A 74 -1.53 -2.06 -0.68
CA ILE A 74 -1.82 -0.70 -1.15
C ILE A 74 -3.20 -0.65 -1.80
N GLN A 75 -3.50 -1.62 -2.67
CA GLN A 75 -4.81 -1.71 -3.33
C GLN A 75 -5.94 -1.93 -2.31
N PHE A 76 -5.71 -2.72 -1.27
CA PHE A 76 -6.69 -2.94 -0.19
C PHE A 76 -7.14 -1.60 0.41
N SER A 77 -6.20 -0.68 0.64
CA SER A 77 -6.51 0.65 1.19
C SER A 77 -7.37 1.49 0.23
N ARG A 78 -7.14 1.37 -1.07
CA ARG A 78 -7.94 2.04 -2.11
C ARG A 78 -9.36 1.48 -2.15
N VAL A 79 -9.48 0.16 -2.17
CA VAL A 79 -10.79 -0.54 -2.14
C VAL A 79 -11.57 -0.20 -0.89
N VAL A 80 -10.94 -0.18 0.29
CA VAL A 80 -11.57 0.26 1.56
C VAL A 80 -12.14 1.67 1.44
N ARG A 81 -11.37 2.61 0.89
CA ARG A 81 -11.81 4.01 0.75
C ARG A 81 -13.02 4.11 -0.18
N SER A 82 -13.00 3.42 -1.32
CA SER A 82 -14.15 3.38 -2.23
C SER A 82 -15.36 2.71 -1.57
N PHE A 83 -15.15 1.64 -0.83
CA PHE A 83 -16.22 0.93 -0.13
C PHE A 83 -16.88 1.80 0.96
N GLU A 84 -16.10 2.55 1.75
CA GLU A 84 -16.64 3.51 2.71
C GLU A 84 -17.51 4.59 2.04
N GLN A 85 -17.17 5.01 0.82
CA GLN A 85 -17.99 5.94 0.04
C GLN A 85 -19.29 5.29 -0.44
N ILE A 86 -19.23 4.05 -0.93
CA ILE A 86 -20.40 3.27 -1.34
C ILE A 86 -21.35 3.11 -0.14
N ILE A 87 -20.86 2.68 1.02
CA ILE A 87 -21.65 2.59 2.26
C ILE A 87 -22.26 3.94 2.62
N GLY A 88 -21.48 5.02 2.52
CA GLY A 88 -21.94 6.38 2.75
C GLY A 88 -23.16 6.74 1.90
N ARG A 89 -23.14 6.40 0.60
CA ARG A 89 -24.23 6.68 -0.34
C ARG A 89 -25.42 5.76 -0.13
N GLN A 90 -25.20 4.46 0.03
CA GLN A 90 -26.27 3.50 0.24
C GLN A 90 -27.04 3.79 1.54
N SER A 91 -26.35 4.25 2.58
CA SER A 91 -27.02 4.71 3.79
C SER A 91 -27.79 6.01 3.60
N LYS A 92 -27.27 7.00 2.85
CA LYS A 92 -28.03 8.22 2.52
C LYS A 92 -29.29 7.91 1.71
N ALA A 93 -29.23 6.90 0.85
CA ALA A 93 -30.38 6.40 0.09
C ALA A 93 -31.32 5.50 0.92
N GLY A 94 -31.07 5.33 2.23
CA GLY A 94 -31.91 4.51 3.12
C GLY A 94 -31.77 2.99 2.91
N ARG A 95 -30.88 2.53 2.02
CA ARG A 95 -30.68 1.10 1.71
C ARG A 95 -29.87 0.35 2.76
N ILE A 96 -29.09 1.07 3.57
CA ILE A 96 -28.39 0.52 4.73
C ILE A 96 -28.93 1.16 6.00
N LYS A 97 -29.54 0.33 6.86
CA LYS A 97 -29.93 0.74 8.21
C LYS A 97 -28.71 0.79 9.11
N ARG A 98 -28.32 1.99 9.55
CA ARG A 98 -27.25 2.17 10.53
C ARG A 98 -27.81 2.06 11.95
N ARG A 99 -27.10 1.33 12.83
CA ARG A 99 -27.33 1.43 14.27
C ARG A 99 -26.82 2.76 14.80
N ARG A 100 -27.45 3.28 15.85
CA ARG A 100 -27.00 4.53 16.51
C ARG A 100 -25.54 4.37 16.94
N GLY A 101 -24.70 5.36 16.63
CA GLY A 101 -23.26 5.35 16.92
C GLY A 101 -22.39 4.54 15.93
N HIS A 102 -22.97 3.90 14.91
CA HIS A 102 -22.18 3.17 13.90
C HIS A 102 -21.89 4.05 12.69
N GLY A 103 -20.62 4.38 12.48
CA GLY A 103 -20.14 5.09 11.29
C GLY A 103 -19.88 4.15 10.10
N ASN A 104 -19.50 4.71 8.95
CA ASN A 104 -19.17 3.93 7.75
C ASN A 104 -18.10 2.87 8.01
N ALA A 105 -17.09 3.22 8.81
CA ALA A 105 -16.01 2.29 9.16
C ALA A 105 -16.55 1.07 9.93
N THR A 106 -17.44 1.26 10.90
CA THR A 106 -18.04 0.16 11.67
C THR A 106 -18.89 -0.73 10.78
N VAL A 107 -19.72 -0.13 9.92
CA VAL A 107 -20.55 -0.87 8.96
C VAL A 107 -19.68 -1.67 7.99
N LEU A 108 -18.57 -1.10 7.49
CA LEU A 108 -17.63 -1.80 6.63
C LEU A 108 -17.09 -3.07 7.31
N LEU A 109 -16.63 -2.95 8.55
CA LEU A 109 -16.09 -4.11 9.29
C LEU A 109 -17.15 -5.20 9.47
N GLU A 110 -18.40 -4.81 9.76
CA GLU A 110 -19.52 -5.73 9.94
C GLU A 110 -19.88 -6.46 8.62
N LEU A 111 -19.90 -5.73 7.50
CA LEU A 111 -20.12 -6.29 6.16
C LEU A 111 -18.99 -7.25 5.75
N CYS A 112 -17.73 -6.90 6.03
CA CYS A 112 -16.59 -7.79 5.74
C CYS A 112 -16.69 -9.08 6.56
N ARG A 113 -17.00 -8.97 7.85
CA ARG A 113 -17.16 -10.13 8.73
C ARG A 113 -18.28 -11.05 8.25
N GLN A 114 -19.39 -10.50 7.77
CA GLN A 114 -20.51 -11.27 7.24
C GLN A 114 -20.20 -11.90 5.87
N GLY A 115 -19.46 -11.21 5.02
CA GLY A 115 -19.17 -11.65 3.66
C GLY A 115 -17.97 -12.59 3.51
N TRP A 116 -17.12 -12.72 4.53
CA TRP A 116 -15.95 -13.60 4.50
C TRP A 116 -16.25 -14.94 5.16
N GLN A 117 -15.98 -16.03 4.45
CA GLN A 117 -16.32 -17.41 4.88
C GLN A 117 -15.73 -17.80 6.23
N TRP A 118 -14.53 -17.31 6.53
CA TRP A 118 -13.80 -17.64 7.76
C TRP A 118 -14.15 -16.73 8.96
N GLN A 119 -15.06 -15.77 8.77
CA GLN A 119 -15.61 -14.89 9.80
C GLN A 119 -14.53 -14.27 10.73
N PRO A 120 -13.66 -13.39 10.20
CA PRO A 120 -12.65 -12.69 11.01
C PRO A 120 -13.22 -12.04 12.27
N SER A 121 -12.38 -11.91 13.30
CA SER A 121 -12.69 -10.98 14.37
C SER A 121 -12.67 -9.53 13.84
N MET A 122 -13.43 -8.64 14.47
CA MET A 122 -13.40 -7.21 14.13
C MET A 122 -11.99 -6.62 14.32
N GLY A 123 -11.23 -7.16 15.28
CA GLY A 123 -9.85 -6.79 15.54
C GLY A 123 -8.93 -7.10 14.36
N ASP A 124 -9.11 -8.25 13.71
CA ASP A 124 -8.29 -8.69 12.58
C ASP A 124 -8.50 -7.80 11.36
N ILE A 125 -9.76 -7.51 11.00
CA ILE A 125 -10.08 -6.62 9.88
C ILE A 125 -9.54 -5.21 10.16
N GLN A 126 -9.71 -4.72 11.39
CA GLN A 126 -9.21 -3.39 11.77
C GLN A 126 -7.67 -3.33 11.79
N HIS A 127 -7.00 -4.40 12.22
CA HIS A 127 -5.55 -4.50 12.15
C HIS A 127 -5.09 -4.51 10.69
N ARG A 128 -5.68 -5.36 9.85
CA ARG A 128 -5.40 -5.42 8.40
C ARG A 128 -5.57 -4.06 7.73
N LYS A 129 -6.70 -3.39 7.98
CA LYS A 129 -6.98 -2.05 7.46
C LYS A 129 -5.91 -1.04 7.87
N ARG A 130 -5.50 -1.01 9.14
CA ARG A 130 -4.45 -0.10 9.64
C ARG A 130 -3.10 -0.38 8.99
N LEU A 131 -2.71 -1.66 8.89
CA LEU A 131 -1.46 -2.06 8.26
C LEU A 131 -1.42 -1.64 6.78
N CYS A 132 -2.46 -1.96 6.03
CA CYS A 132 -2.60 -1.59 4.62
C CYS A 132 -2.55 -0.08 4.43
N LEU A 133 -3.26 0.68 5.27
CA LEU A 133 -3.27 2.14 5.20
C LEU A 133 -1.88 2.73 5.41
N ARG A 134 -1.12 2.22 6.39
CA ARG A 134 0.26 2.66 6.61
C ARG A 134 1.12 2.40 5.39
N TRP A 135 1.00 1.23 4.76
CA TRP A 135 1.71 0.93 3.52
C TRP A 135 1.33 1.84 2.36
N SER A 136 0.03 2.12 2.20
CA SER A 136 -0.44 3.07 1.19
C SER A 136 0.14 4.47 1.40
N ILE A 137 0.30 4.91 2.65
CA ILE A 137 0.92 6.20 2.99
C ILE A 137 2.42 6.16 2.68
N LEU A 138 3.14 5.12 3.11
CA LEU A 138 4.59 4.99 2.89
C LEU A 138 4.97 4.88 1.42
N ALA A 139 4.17 4.19 0.62
CA ALA A 139 4.41 4.09 -0.81
C ALA A 139 4.09 5.40 -1.54
N GLY A 140 3.23 6.26 -0.98
CA GLY A 140 2.83 7.53 -1.61
C GLY A 140 2.23 7.39 -3.01
N GLY A 141 1.73 6.20 -3.36
CA GLY A 141 1.27 5.87 -4.72
C GLY A 141 2.37 5.50 -5.72
N SER A 142 3.64 5.48 -5.31
CA SER A 142 4.78 5.05 -6.15
C SER A 142 4.95 3.53 -6.14
N LEU A 143 4.94 2.92 -7.33
CA LEU A 143 5.26 1.50 -7.51
C LEU A 143 6.70 1.18 -7.12
N PHE A 144 7.62 2.09 -7.42
CA PHE A 144 9.01 1.95 -7.02
C PHE A 144 9.13 1.92 -5.50
N LEU A 145 8.54 2.87 -4.77
CA LEU A 145 8.63 2.87 -3.31
C LEU A 145 7.96 1.63 -2.71
N ALA A 146 6.81 1.21 -3.24
CA ALA A 146 6.19 -0.05 -2.83
C ALA A 146 7.16 -1.23 -2.98
N PHE A 147 7.82 -1.36 -4.12
CA PHE A 147 8.76 -2.42 -4.40
C PHE A 147 10.06 -2.32 -3.56
N ALA A 148 10.59 -1.11 -3.40
CA ALA A 148 11.91 -0.85 -2.84
C ALA A 148 12.03 -1.20 -1.35
N TYR A 149 10.92 -1.19 -0.60
CA TYR A 149 10.96 -1.59 0.81
C TYR A 149 11.26 -3.10 0.96
N SER A 150 12.12 -3.47 1.91
CA SER A 150 12.59 -4.85 2.16
C SER A 150 11.66 -5.65 3.06
N GLU A 151 11.70 -6.98 3.02
CA GLU A 151 10.81 -7.85 3.84
C GLU A 151 10.89 -7.53 5.33
N ARG A 152 12.05 -7.04 5.78
CA ARG A 152 12.24 -6.53 7.14
C ARG A 152 11.29 -5.37 7.47
N ALA A 153 11.00 -4.49 6.51
CA ALA A 153 10.04 -3.42 6.68
C ALA A 153 8.61 -3.96 6.91
N ASP A 154 8.22 -5.07 6.27
CA ASP A 154 6.96 -5.76 6.53
C ASP A 154 6.88 -6.29 7.96
N HIS A 155 7.93 -6.97 8.44
CA HIS A 155 7.99 -7.45 9.82
C HIS A 155 7.90 -6.31 10.83
N MET A 156 8.63 -5.22 10.61
CA MET A 156 8.57 -4.05 11.50
C MET A 156 7.17 -3.43 11.54
N MET A 157 6.48 -3.37 10.40
CA MET A 157 5.14 -2.79 10.29
C MET A 157 4.06 -3.65 10.95
N GLN A 158 4.26 -4.98 11.00
CA GLN A 158 3.41 -5.93 11.69
C GLN A 158 3.61 -5.90 13.22
N VAL A 159 4.85 -5.79 13.69
CA VAL A 159 5.21 -5.82 15.12
C VAL A 159 4.98 -4.47 15.81
N SER A 160 5.05 -3.35 15.09
CA SER A 160 4.91 -2.00 15.66
C SER A 160 3.45 -1.56 15.87
N CYS A 161 2.91 -1.79 17.08
CA CYS A 161 1.75 -1.09 17.65
C CYS A 161 2.26 -0.27 18.86
N PRO A 162 2.16 1.08 18.91
CA PRO A 162 1.04 1.92 18.45
C PRO A 162 1.44 3.09 17.53
N LEU A 163 0.43 3.84 17.06
CA LEU A 163 0.48 5.02 16.17
C LEU A 163 1.47 6.15 16.53
N LYS A 164 2.16 6.07 17.68
CA LYS A 164 3.23 7.01 18.04
C LYS A 164 4.58 6.65 17.39
N ALA A 165 4.89 5.35 17.23
CA ALA A 165 6.13 4.90 16.59
C ALA A 165 6.14 5.15 15.07
N THR A 166 4.96 5.27 14.45
CA THR A 166 4.85 5.65 13.04
C THR A 166 5.29 7.09 12.77
N SER A 167 5.30 7.99 13.76
CA SER A 167 5.81 9.37 13.54
C SER A 167 7.32 9.41 13.36
N LEU A 168 8.06 8.61 14.15
CA LEU A 168 9.51 8.44 14.03
C LEU A 168 9.90 7.69 12.75
N ILE A 169 9.18 6.61 12.44
CA ILE A 169 9.42 5.86 11.18
C ILE A 169 9.07 6.74 9.97
N PHE A 170 8.03 7.57 10.04
CA PHE A 170 7.65 8.47 8.94
C PHE A 170 8.62 9.65 8.76
N SER A 171 9.17 10.22 9.84
CA SER A 171 10.20 11.28 9.73
C SER A 171 11.48 10.75 9.10
N ASP A 172 11.92 9.56 9.52
CA ASP A 172 13.18 8.98 9.07
C ASP A 172 13.05 8.47 7.62
N LEU A 173 11.88 7.96 7.24
CA LEU A 173 11.58 7.54 5.87
C LEU A 173 11.39 8.73 4.91
N LEU A 174 10.78 9.84 5.35
CA LEU A 174 10.73 11.06 4.54
C LEU A 174 12.13 11.67 4.34
N GLN A 175 13.01 11.57 5.34
CA GLN A 175 14.41 11.97 5.19
C GLN A 175 15.18 11.06 4.25
N LEU A 176 14.88 9.76 4.21
CA LEU A 176 15.47 8.84 3.23
C LEU A 176 14.95 9.11 1.81
N GLN A 177 13.65 9.38 1.66
CA GLN A 177 13.05 9.73 0.38
C GLN A 177 13.63 11.04 -0.18
N SER A 178 13.83 12.06 0.66
CA SER A 178 14.47 13.31 0.25
C SER A 178 15.94 13.11 -0.12
N ARG A 179 16.68 12.27 0.61
CA ARG A 179 18.08 11.94 0.29
C ARG A 179 18.23 11.18 -1.02
N LEU A 180 17.40 10.16 -1.27
CA LEU A 180 17.42 9.42 -2.53
C LEU A 180 17.05 10.31 -3.71
N PHE A 181 16.07 11.22 -3.53
CA PHE A 181 15.69 12.21 -4.53
C PHE A 181 16.80 13.23 -4.82
N LEU A 182 17.56 13.65 -3.81
CA LEU A 182 18.73 14.53 -3.98
C LEU A 182 19.88 13.81 -4.69
N GLN A 183 20.13 12.53 -4.35
CA GLN A 183 21.16 11.72 -5.00
C GLN A 183 20.87 11.49 -6.49
N SER A 184 19.59 11.34 -6.88
CA SER A 184 19.19 11.22 -8.28
C SER A 184 19.30 12.51 -9.10
N GLN A 185 19.41 13.69 -8.45
CA GLN A 185 19.62 14.97 -9.13
C GLN A 185 21.09 15.38 -9.24
N SER A 186 21.97 14.76 -8.42
CA SER A 186 23.40 15.05 -8.41
C SER A 186 24.23 14.18 -9.36
N THR A 187 23.61 13.37 -10.22
CA THR A 187 24.33 12.71 -11.33
C THR A 187 24.57 13.75 -12.42
N PRO A 188 25.81 14.23 -12.66
CA PRO A 188 26.06 15.17 -13.73
C PRO A 188 25.83 14.46 -15.06
N SER A 189 24.98 15.05 -15.90
CA SER A 189 24.97 14.76 -17.32
C SER A 189 26.36 15.08 -17.89
N ASN A 190 27.18 14.07 -18.11
CA ASN A 190 28.35 14.21 -18.98
C ASN A 190 27.87 14.28 -20.44
N GLN A 191 27.39 15.46 -20.81
CA GLN A 191 27.34 16.03 -22.16
C GLN A 191 27.62 17.52 -21.91
N SER A 192 28.58 18.21 -22.52
CA SER A 192 29.29 18.06 -23.78
C SER A 192 30.56 18.94 -23.76
N ALA A 193 31.37 18.85 -24.82
CA ALA A 193 32.27 19.87 -25.42
C ALA A 193 33.65 19.25 -25.66
N ASP A 194 34.27 19.28 -26.84
CA ASP A 194 34.00 20.05 -28.04
C ASP A 194 34.72 19.41 -29.23
N ASP A 195 34.08 19.52 -30.40
CA ASP A 195 34.78 19.63 -31.67
C ASP A 195 35.73 20.83 -31.63
N ALA A 196 37.00 20.61 -31.98
CA ALA A 196 37.85 21.68 -32.49
C ALA A 196 38.72 21.11 -33.61
N ASP A 197 38.26 21.42 -34.82
CA ASP A 197 38.92 21.30 -36.10
C ASP A 197 40.25 22.09 -36.15
N LEU A 198 41.08 21.78 -37.16
CA LEU A 198 42.25 22.52 -37.69
C LEU A 198 43.67 22.18 -37.15
N SER A 199 44.34 21.21 -37.78
CA SER A 199 45.49 21.40 -38.70
C SER A 199 46.13 20.08 -39.11
#